data_AF-A0A6I3KKM2-F1
#
_entry.id   AF-A0A6I3KKM2-F1
#
_cell.length_a   1.000
_cell.length_b   1.000
_cell.length_c   1.000
_cell.angle_alpha   90.00
_cell.angle_beta   90.00
_cell.angle_gamma   90.00
#
_symmetry.space_group_name_H-M   'P 1'
#
loop_
_entity.id
_entity.type
_entity.pdbx_description
1 polymer ?
#
loop_
_entity_poly.entity_id
_entity_poly.type
_entity_poly.pdbx_seq_one_letter_code
_entity_poly.pdbx_strand_id
1 'polypeptide(L)'
;MDTRFGVRLAFVAAAFSVLAALPAAAADDCKDKVTAEGKPAAMRDLGAYPNSLFAWRSAVKDKYGGEYNSWRYSQDQKVDCVEKGGQWTCTRTAKPCLDLLNRAIGGAKEAAKEVVKKKDCKAEPLNSYGAKRKTRKEAEEQSIFGWEIDTRKKHGKEYAVWKNASATDIDCHDVSGGIQCIAVGTACLP
;
A
#
# COMPACT_ATOMS: atom_id res chain seq x y z
N MET A 1 23.36 70.52 -2.21
CA MET A 1 22.25 71.32 -1.66
C MET A 1 21.27 71.58 -2.79
N ASP A 2 20.15 70.89 -2.83
CA ASP A 2 18.84 71.53 -2.74
C ASP A 2 17.72 70.49 -2.67
N THR A 3 16.94 70.64 -1.62
CA THR A 3 15.85 69.80 -1.15
C THR A 3 14.54 70.22 -1.83
N ARG A 4 13.80 69.27 -2.42
CA ARG A 4 12.37 69.47 -2.72
C ARG A 4 11.54 68.43 -1.99
N PHE A 5 10.94 68.91 -0.91
CA PHE A 5 9.78 68.35 -0.21
C PHE A 5 8.57 68.27 -1.15
N GLY A 6 7.77 67.20 -1.02
CA GLY A 6 6.54 67.02 -1.78
C GLY A 6 5.73 65.82 -1.31
N VAL A 7 5.21 65.93 -0.10
CA VAL A 7 4.26 65.04 0.60
C VAL A 7 3.15 64.51 -0.31
N ARG A 8 2.96 63.18 -0.37
CA ARG A 8 1.64 62.51 -0.31
C ARG A 8 1.77 61.11 0.30
N LEU A 9 1.41 61.02 1.57
CA LEU A 9 0.90 59.79 2.19
C LEU A 9 -0.42 59.39 1.51
N ALA A 10 -0.56 58.12 1.14
CA ALA A 10 -1.85 57.42 1.21
C ALA A 10 -1.60 55.92 1.30
N PHE A 11 -2.00 55.37 2.45
CA PHE A 11 -2.11 53.95 2.76
C PHE A 11 -3.04 53.25 1.77
N VAL A 12 -2.63 52.09 1.25
CA VAL A 12 -3.53 50.94 1.08
C VAL A 12 -2.75 49.68 1.44
N ALA A 13 -2.79 49.33 2.72
CA ALA A 13 -2.58 47.96 3.16
C ALA A 13 -3.80 47.15 2.73
N ALA A 14 -3.72 46.50 1.56
CA ALA A 14 -4.65 45.44 1.20
C ALA A 14 -3.92 44.12 1.41
N ALA A 15 -4.08 43.59 2.62
CA ALA A 15 -3.80 42.22 2.97
C ALA A 15 -4.58 41.29 2.02
N PHE A 16 -3.93 40.84 0.95
CA PHE A 16 -4.28 39.55 0.36
C PHE A 16 -3.59 38.49 1.20
N SER A 17 -4.20 38.23 2.36
CA SER A 17 -4.16 36.92 2.97
C SER A 17 -4.60 35.92 1.91
N VAL A 18 -3.64 35.39 1.15
CA VAL A 18 -3.80 34.11 0.48
C VAL A 18 -4.02 33.14 1.64
N LEU A 19 -5.29 32.94 1.98
CA LEU A 19 -5.69 31.78 2.74
C LEU A 19 -4.99 30.63 2.06
N ALA A 20 -4.07 30.03 2.81
CA ALA A 20 -3.70 28.65 2.61
C ALA A 20 -5.03 27.89 2.61
N ALA A 21 -5.58 27.65 1.42
CA ALA A 21 -6.46 26.54 1.19
C ALA A 21 -5.58 25.31 1.45
N LEU A 22 -5.42 24.99 2.74
CA LEU A 22 -5.15 23.64 3.16
C LEU A 22 -6.16 22.81 2.39
N PRO A 23 -5.73 21.82 1.59
CA PRO A 23 -6.68 20.92 0.98
C PRO A 23 -7.54 20.40 2.12
N ALA A 24 -8.84 20.73 2.06
CA ALA A 24 -9.84 20.14 2.93
C ALA A 24 -9.52 18.65 3.00
N ALA A 25 -9.44 18.12 4.22
CA ALA A 25 -9.15 16.72 4.51
C ALA A 25 -9.69 15.86 3.37
N ALA A 26 -8.77 15.28 2.59
CA ALA A 26 -9.12 14.47 1.44
C ALA A 26 -10.26 13.55 1.88
N ALA A 27 -11.45 13.72 1.29
CA ALA A 27 -12.61 12.91 1.62
C ALA A 27 -12.12 11.46 1.69
N ASP A 28 -12.37 10.78 2.81
CA ASP A 28 -11.87 9.42 3.03
C ASP A 28 -12.29 8.56 1.84
N ASP A 29 -11.39 8.32 0.87
CA ASP A 29 -11.61 7.38 -0.24
C ASP A 29 -11.57 5.92 0.29
N CYS A 30 -12.21 5.71 1.43
CA CYS A 30 -12.31 4.47 2.15
C CYS A 30 -13.72 3.93 1.97
N LYS A 31 -13.82 2.61 1.79
CA LYS A 31 -15.10 1.91 1.66
C LYS A 31 -15.53 1.31 2.99
N ASP A 32 -16.71 0.69 2.99
CA ASP A 32 -17.18 -0.02 4.17
C ASP A 32 -16.21 -1.14 4.56
N LYS A 33 -16.13 -1.35 5.87
CA LYS A 33 -15.29 -2.35 6.52
C LYS A 33 -15.47 -3.73 5.87
N VAL A 34 -14.35 -4.39 5.61
CA VAL A 34 -14.29 -5.76 5.10
C VAL A 34 -13.60 -6.62 6.14
N THR A 35 -14.23 -7.76 6.42
CA THR A 35 -13.69 -8.81 7.28
C THR A 35 -13.53 -10.07 6.44
N ALA A 36 -12.36 -10.71 6.52
CA ALA A 36 -12.08 -11.96 5.81
C ALA A 36 -11.20 -12.88 6.65
N GLU A 37 -11.53 -14.16 6.63
CA GLU A 37 -10.78 -15.22 7.32
C GLU A 37 -9.84 -15.93 6.34
N GLY A 38 -8.59 -16.11 6.75
CA GLY A 38 -7.59 -16.87 6.00
C GLY A 38 -7.73 -18.38 6.23
N LYS A 39 -7.24 -19.17 5.27
CA LYS A 39 -7.15 -20.63 5.44
C LYS A 39 -6.31 -21.00 6.68
N PRO A 40 -6.72 -22.01 7.47
CA PRO A 40 -5.95 -22.47 8.63
C PRO A 40 -4.55 -22.98 8.25
N ALA A 41 -3.58 -22.83 9.15
CA ALA A 41 -2.22 -23.33 8.96
C ALA A 41 -1.56 -23.76 10.28
N ALA A 42 -0.58 -24.66 10.21
CA ALA A 42 0.15 -25.11 11.40
C ALA A 42 0.99 -24.00 12.06
N MET A 43 1.48 -23.03 11.28
CA MET A 43 2.26 -21.90 11.79
C MET A 43 1.44 -20.61 11.71
N ARG A 44 1.44 -19.82 12.79
CA ARG A 44 0.78 -18.51 12.85
C ARG A 44 1.38 -17.53 11.85
N ASP A 45 2.65 -17.16 12.04
CA ASP A 45 3.26 -16.01 11.36
C ASP A 45 3.64 -16.32 9.90
N LEU A 46 4.02 -17.57 9.59
CA LEU A 46 4.43 -18.01 8.25
C LEU A 46 3.31 -18.69 7.45
N GLY A 47 2.14 -18.91 8.04
CA GLY A 47 1.03 -19.65 7.41
C GLY A 47 -0.31 -18.94 7.54
N ALA A 48 -0.86 -18.85 8.74
CA ALA A 48 -2.20 -18.31 8.96
C ALA A 48 -2.29 -16.79 8.73
N TYR A 49 -1.28 -16.04 9.21
CA TYR A 49 -1.15 -14.60 9.02
C TYR A 49 -1.13 -14.17 7.54
N PRO A 50 -0.28 -14.75 6.66
CA PRO A 50 -0.28 -14.40 5.23
C PRO A 50 -1.55 -14.89 4.52
N ASN A 51 -2.11 -16.04 4.91
CA ASN A 51 -3.38 -16.52 4.36
C ASN A 51 -4.52 -15.52 4.60
N SER A 52 -4.56 -14.90 5.79
CA SER A 52 -5.56 -13.87 6.11
C SER A 52 -5.41 -12.60 5.27
N LEU A 53 -4.17 -12.21 4.95
CA LEU A 53 -3.90 -11.07 4.07
C LEU A 53 -4.47 -11.32 2.68
N PHE A 54 -4.22 -12.50 2.11
CA PHE A 54 -4.74 -12.84 0.79
C PHE A 54 -6.26 -12.95 0.75
N ALA A 55 -6.86 -13.58 1.76
CA ALA A 55 -8.31 -13.67 1.86
C ALA A 55 -8.95 -12.27 1.88
N TRP A 56 -8.40 -11.35 2.67
CA TRP A 56 -8.87 -9.97 2.72
C TRP A 56 -8.65 -9.22 1.41
N ARG A 57 -7.47 -9.34 0.80
CA ARG A 57 -7.16 -8.70 -0.50
C ARG A 57 -8.09 -9.18 -1.60
N SER A 58 -8.43 -10.47 -1.62
CA SER A 58 -9.41 -11.02 -2.56
C SER A 58 -10.79 -10.45 -2.30
N ALA A 59 -11.28 -10.53 -1.05
CA ALA A 59 -12.60 -10.03 -0.69
C ALA A 59 -12.78 -8.53 -1.02
N VAL A 60 -11.76 -7.71 -0.78
CA VAL A 60 -11.77 -6.29 -1.15
C VAL A 60 -11.74 -6.10 -2.67
N LYS A 61 -10.89 -6.84 -3.39
CA LYS A 61 -10.82 -6.76 -4.86
C LYS A 61 -12.17 -7.11 -5.48
N ASP A 62 -12.82 -8.18 -4.99
CA ASP A 62 -14.10 -8.66 -5.50
C ASP A 62 -15.23 -7.68 -5.20
N LYS A 63 -15.19 -7.00 -4.04
CA LYS A 63 -16.23 -6.07 -3.60
C LYS A 63 -16.08 -4.64 -4.15
N TYR A 64 -14.86 -4.12 -4.21
CA TYR A 64 -14.59 -2.70 -4.50
C TYR A 64 -13.59 -2.43 -5.61
N GLY A 65 -12.88 -3.45 -6.11
CA GLY A 65 -11.84 -3.31 -7.11
C GLY A 65 -10.41 -3.44 -6.55
N GLY A 66 -9.46 -3.72 -7.44
CA GLY A 66 -8.07 -3.98 -7.08
C GLY A 66 -7.34 -2.75 -6.52
N GLU A 67 -7.83 -1.55 -6.79
CA GLU A 67 -7.26 -0.29 -6.33
C GLU A 67 -7.44 -0.01 -4.84
N TYR A 68 -8.35 -0.74 -4.17
CA TYR A 68 -8.62 -0.62 -2.73
C TYR A 68 -7.97 -1.75 -1.90
N ASN A 69 -7.34 -2.74 -2.54
CA ASN A 69 -6.93 -3.96 -1.88
C ASN A 69 -5.57 -3.86 -1.16
N SER A 70 -4.91 -2.71 -1.12
CA SER A 70 -3.69 -2.56 -0.32
C SER A 70 -4.05 -2.51 1.16
N TRP A 71 -3.55 -3.50 1.91
CA TRP A 71 -3.70 -3.52 3.35
C TRP A 71 -3.04 -2.31 3.95
N ARG A 72 -1.82 -1.95 3.53
CA ARG A 72 -1.04 -0.83 4.09
C ARG A 72 -1.78 0.51 4.10
N TYR A 73 -2.67 0.75 3.14
CA TYR A 73 -3.45 2.00 3.06
C TYR A 73 -4.83 1.91 3.69
N SER A 74 -5.23 0.75 4.21
CA SER A 74 -6.50 0.58 4.90
C SER A 74 -6.50 1.22 6.30
N GLN A 75 -7.68 1.66 6.74
CA GLN A 75 -7.90 2.20 8.08
C GLN A 75 -8.49 1.14 9.00
N ASP A 76 -8.41 1.36 10.31
CA ASP A 76 -8.94 0.47 11.35
C ASP A 76 -8.42 -0.98 11.21
N GLN A 77 -7.14 -1.14 10.84
CA GLN A 77 -6.48 -2.43 10.62
C GLN A 77 -6.49 -3.28 11.89
N LYS A 78 -7.09 -4.46 11.80
CA LYS A 78 -7.12 -5.45 12.87
C LYS A 78 -6.83 -6.84 12.32
N VAL A 79 -5.96 -7.57 13.01
CA VAL A 79 -5.68 -8.99 12.73
C VAL A 79 -5.91 -9.79 14.00
N ASP A 80 -6.87 -10.71 13.96
CA ASP A 80 -7.21 -11.60 15.07
C ASP A 80 -6.80 -13.03 14.70
N CYS A 81 -5.83 -13.61 15.41
CA CYS A 81 -5.39 -14.98 15.18
C CYS A 81 -5.78 -15.88 16.36
N VAL A 82 -6.43 -17.01 16.05
CA VAL A 82 -6.89 -17.99 17.04
C VAL A 82 -6.34 -19.36 16.68
N GLU A 83 -5.86 -20.09 17.68
CA GLU A 83 -5.45 -21.49 17.54
C GLU A 83 -6.60 -22.42 17.93
N LYS A 84 -6.92 -23.37 17.05
CA LYS A 84 -7.89 -24.45 17.29
C LYS A 84 -7.34 -25.75 16.73
N GLY A 85 -7.22 -26.77 17.58
CA GLY A 85 -6.74 -28.10 17.16
C GLY A 85 -5.33 -28.10 16.56
N GLY A 86 -4.43 -27.26 17.06
CA GLY A 86 -3.06 -27.13 16.54
C GLY A 86 -2.97 -26.42 15.18
N GLN A 87 -4.05 -25.79 14.73
CA GLN A 87 -4.06 -24.94 13.54
C GLN A 87 -4.41 -23.51 13.92
N TRP A 88 -3.64 -22.57 13.39
CA TRP A 88 -3.87 -21.15 13.48
C TRP A 88 -4.79 -20.70 12.36
N THR A 89 -5.79 -19.91 12.71
CA THR A 89 -6.68 -19.22 11.77
C THR A 89 -6.64 -17.75 12.09
N CYS A 90 -6.35 -16.91 11.10
CA CYS A 90 -6.30 -15.46 11.27
C CYS A 90 -7.41 -14.79 10.47
N THR A 91 -8.08 -13.82 11.09
CA THR A 91 -9.11 -12.98 10.48
C THR A 91 -8.60 -11.55 10.40
N ARG A 92 -8.73 -10.93 9.22
CA ARG A 92 -8.41 -9.52 9.01
C ARG A 92 -9.66 -8.69 8.86
N THR A 93 -9.68 -7.55 9.53
CA THR A 93 -10.74 -6.55 9.43
C THR A 93 -10.12 -5.19 9.22
N ALA A 94 -10.56 -4.47 8.19
CA ALA A 94 -10.15 -3.09 7.93
C ALA A 94 -11.13 -2.38 7.00
N LYS A 95 -11.08 -1.05 6.97
CA LYS A 95 -11.73 -0.22 5.94
C LYS A 95 -10.76 -0.04 4.77
N PRO A 96 -11.01 -0.64 3.61
CA PRO A 96 -10.09 -0.53 2.49
C PRO A 96 -10.16 0.88 1.90
N CYS A 97 -9.01 1.47 1.64
CA CYS A 97 -8.91 2.82 1.09
C CYS A 97 -8.13 2.81 -0.22
N LEU A 98 -8.38 3.83 -1.04
CA LEU A 98 -7.69 3.97 -2.32
C LEU A 98 -6.18 4.12 -2.10
N ASP A 99 -5.41 3.23 -2.71
CA ASP A 99 -3.94 3.26 -2.68
C ASP A 99 -3.44 4.63 -3.18
N LEU A 100 -2.44 5.21 -2.53
CA LEU A 100 -1.76 6.45 -2.96
C LEU A 100 -1.38 6.44 -4.45
N LEU A 101 -0.98 5.29 -4.99
CA LEU A 101 -0.65 5.16 -6.42
C LEU A 101 -1.91 5.34 -7.29
N ASN A 102 -3.04 4.77 -6.86
CA ASN A 102 -4.32 4.95 -7.54
C ASN A 102 -4.95 6.34 -7.29
N ARG A 103 -4.65 7.00 -6.17
CA ARG A 103 -5.00 8.41 -5.93
C ARG A 103 -4.20 9.32 -6.87
N ALA A 104 -2.89 9.13 -6.95
CA ALA A 104 -2.01 9.93 -7.82
C ALA A 104 -2.32 9.72 -9.31
N ILE A 105 -2.66 8.48 -9.70
CA ILE A 105 -3.03 8.15 -11.09
C ILE A 105 -4.51 8.45 -11.34
N GLY A 106 -5.39 8.49 -10.34
CA GLY A 106 -6.82 8.80 -10.47
C GLY A 106 -7.08 10.16 -11.12
N GLY A 107 -6.24 11.15 -10.85
CA GLY A 107 -6.25 12.44 -11.56
C GLY A 107 -5.71 12.39 -13.00
N ALA A 108 -4.91 11.37 -13.34
CA ALA A 108 -4.33 11.16 -14.66
C ALA A 108 -5.07 10.07 -15.49
N LYS A 109 -5.99 9.31 -14.89
CA LYS A 109 -6.70 8.18 -15.50
C LYS A 109 -7.65 8.62 -16.63
N GLU A 110 -8.19 9.84 -16.54
CA GLU A 110 -8.95 10.46 -17.63
C GLU A 110 -8.05 10.85 -18.82
N ALA A 111 -6.75 11.13 -18.60
CA ALA A 111 -5.79 11.45 -19.66
C ALA A 111 -4.99 10.24 -20.18
N ALA A 112 -4.91 9.14 -19.42
CA ALA A 112 -4.04 7.99 -19.70
C ALA A 112 -4.77 6.73 -20.18
N LYS A 113 -6.08 6.82 -20.48
CA LYS A 113 -6.88 5.70 -20.99
C LYS A 113 -6.35 5.14 -22.33
N GLU A 114 -5.46 5.87 -23.02
CA GLU A 114 -4.80 5.44 -24.26
C GLU A 114 -3.35 4.91 -24.13
N VAL A 115 -2.70 4.93 -22.95
CA VAL A 115 -1.27 4.53 -22.84
C VAL A 115 -0.99 3.53 -21.70
N VAL A 116 -1.99 2.79 -21.22
CA VAL A 116 -1.70 1.57 -20.45
C VAL A 116 -1.34 0.48 -21.46
N LYS A 117 -0.07 0.46 -21.91
CA LYS A 117 0.50 -0.76 -22.51
C LYS A 117 0.14 -1.89 -21.54
N LYS A 118 -0.56 -2.92 -22.02
CA LYS A 118 -0.79 -4.14 -21.25
C LYS A 118 0.58 -4.67 -20.83
N LYS A 119 1.02 -4.31 -19.62
CA LYS A 119 2.22 -4.90 -19.05
C LYS A 119 2.02 -6.40 -19.07
N ASP A 120 3.01 -7.13 -19.58
CA ASP A 120 2.98 -8.58 -19.53
C ASP A 120 3.16 -8.99 -18.06
N CYS A 121 2.03 -9.20 -17.39
CA CYS A 121 1.92 -9.55 -15.99
C CYS A 121 1.50 -11.00 -15.85
N LYS A 122 2.07 -11.69 -14.87
CA LYS A 122 1.65 -13.04 -14.51
C LYS A 122 0.25 -13.01 -13.88
N ALA A 123 -0.47 -14.14 -13.97
CA ALA A 123 -1.85 -14.21 -13.49
C ALA A 123 -1.94 -14.16 -11.95
N GLU A 124 -1.01 -14.81 -11.26
CA GLU A 124 -1.02 -14.95 -9.81
C GLU A 124 -0.07 -13.96 -9.13
N PRO A 125 -0.49 -13.30 -8.04
CA PRO A 125 0.43 -12.58 -7.19
C PRO A 125 1.34 -13.56 -6.46
N LEU A 126 2.59 -13.18 -6.27
CA LEU A 126 3.53 -13.85 -5.39
C LEU A 126 3.65 -13.08 -4.08
N ASN A 127 4.01 -13.81 -3.04
CA ASN A 127 4.41 -13.24 -1.76
C ASN A 127 5.73 -13.81 -1.30
N SER A 128 6.44 -13.06 -0.47
CA SER A 128 7.59 -13.58 0.23
C SER A 128 7.83 -12.84 1.53
N TYR A 129 8.36 -13.58 2.50
CA TYR A 129 8.80 -13.02 3.76
C TYR A 129 10.23 -12.55 3.66
N GLY A 130 10.48 -11.37 4.20
CA GLY A 130 11.83 -10.92 4.49
C GLY A 130 12.39 -11.62 5.72
N ALA A 131 13.71 -11.68 5.81
CA ALA A 131 14.36 -11.93 7.08
C ALA A 131 13.95 -10.86 8.09
N LYS A 132 13.71 -11.26 9.35
CA LYS A 132 13.40 -10.33 10.43
C LYS A 132 14.53 -9.31 10.64
N ARG A 133 14.17 -8.07 10.95
CA ARG A 133 15.13 -6.96 11.15
C ARG A 133 14.74 -6.11 12.36
N LYS A 134 15.68 -5.26 12.80
CA LYS A 134 15.46 -4.36 13.94
C LYS A 134 14.59 -3.17 13.56
N THR A 135 14.67 -2.72 12.31
CA THR A 135 13.88 -1.60 11.81
C THR A 135 12.88 -2.04 10.75
N ARG A 136 11.77 -1.30 10.67
CA ARG A 136 10.73 -1.53 9.66
C ARG A 136 11.28 -1.41 8.25
N LYS A 137 12.08 -0.38 7.97
CA LYS A 137 12.68 -0.14 6.65
C LYS A 137 13.53 -1.33 6.18
N GLU A 138 14.41 -1.83 7.04
CA GLU A 138 15.21 -3.01 6.69
C GLU A 138 14.34 -4.25 6.49
N ALA A 139 13.29 -4.44 7.30
CA ALA A 139 12.37 -5.58 7.14
C ALA A 139 11.59 -5.50 5.81
N GLU A 140 11.17 -4.30 5.40
CA GLU A 140 10.53 -4.05 4.10
C GLU A 140 11.49 -4.40 2.95
N GLU A 141 12.73 -3.89 2.98
CA GLU A 141 13.76 -4.21 1.98
C GLU A 141 14.02 -5.72 1.88
N GLN A 142 14.09 -6.42 3.01
CA GLN A 142 14.24 -7.87 3.02
C GLN A 142 13.04 -8.59 2.41
N SER A 143 11.83 -8.10 2.64
CA SER A 143 10.63 -8.72 2.07
C SER A 143 10.54 -8.55 0.56
N ILE A 144 10.94 -7.37 0.06
CA ILE A 144 11.07 -7.10 -1.37
C ILE A 144 12.12 -8.04 -1.98
N PHE A 145 13.29 -8.17 -1.35
CA PHE A 145 14.35 -9.05 -1.82
C PHE A 145 13.92 -10.53 -1.84
N GLY A 146 13.20 -10.99 -0.80
CA GLY A 146 12.60 -12.33 -0.78
C GLY A 146 11.64 -12.53 -1.96
N TRP A 147 10.79 -11.53 -2.24
CA TRP A 147 9.84 -11.60 -3.35
C TRP A 147 10.55 -11.67 -4.70
N GLU A 148 11.65 -10.93 -4.88
CA GLU A 148 12.46 -10.98 -6.10
C GLU A 148 13.14 -12.35 -6.27
N ILE A 149 13.63 -12.98 -5.20
CA ILE A 149 14.18 -14.35 -5.26
C ILE A 149 13.11 -15.35 -5.70
N ASP A 150 11.95 -15.33 -5.06
CA ASP A 150 10.86 -16.28 -5.35
C ASP A 150 10.31 -16.07 -6.76
N THR A 151 10.17 -14.81 -7.17
CA THR A 151 9.77 -14.46 -8.54
C THR A 151 10.81 -14.90 -9.55
N ARG A 152 12.11 -14.72 -9.27
CA ARG A 152 13.19 -15.19 -10.14
C ARG A 152 13.13 -16.70 -10.32
N LYS A 153 12.88 -17.43 -9.23
CA LYS A 153 12.76 -18.89 -9.23
C LYS A 153 11.54 -19.38 -10.01
N LYS A 154 10.38 -18.72 -9.89
CA LYS A 154 9.13 -19.15 -10.54
C LYS A 154 8.99 -18.66 -11.98
N HIS A 155 9.50 -17.46 -12.30
CA HIS A 155 9.17 -16.75 -13.54
C HIS A 155 10.35 -16.22 -14.33
N GLY A 156 11.59 -16.28 -13.79
CA GLY A 156 12.77 -15.75 -14.45
C GLY A 156 13.19 -14.37 -13.92
N LYS A 157 14.44 -14.00 -14.22
CA LYS A 157 15.09 -12.79 -13.65
C LYS A 157 14.45 -11.48 -14.12
N GLU A 158 13.82 -11.51 -15.29
CA GLU A 158 13.20 -10.37 -15.95
C GLU A 158 11.88 -9.94 -15.30
N TYR A 159 11.17 -10.88 -14.66
CA TYR A 159 9.96 -10.61 -13.87
C TYR A 159 10.28 -10.23 -12.42
N ALA A 160 11.49 -10.55 -11.95
CA ALA A 160 11.95 -10.37 -10.57
C ALA A 160 12.45 -8.96 -10.27
N VAL A 161 11.68 -7.94 -10.67
CA VAL A 161 11.98 -6.53 -10.42
C VAL A 161 10.79 -5.91 -9.73
N TRP A 162 10.91 -5.62 -8.43
CA TRP A 162 9.80 -5.13 -7.62
C TRP A 162 9.16 -3.86 -8.17
N LYS A 163 9.97 -2.95 -8.73
CA LYS A 163 9.48 -1.69 -9.35
C LYS A 163 8.55 -1.92 -10.54
N ASN A 164 8.64 -3.06 -11.20
CA ASN A 164 7.77 -3.41 -12.33
C ASN A 164 6.49 -4.12 -11.89
N ALA A 165 6.49 -4.69 -10.68
CA ALA A 165 5.36 -5.42 -10.15
C ALA A 165 4.12 -4.53 -10.03
N SER A 166 2.95 -5.15 -10.24
CA SER A 166 1.65 -4.51 -10.10
C SER A 166 0.93 -5.01 -8.85
N ALA A 167 -0.06 -4.24 -8.39
CA ALA A 167 -0.84 -4.54 -7.19
C ALA A 167 0.05 -4.84 -5.96
N THR A 168 1.16 -4.10 -5.85
CA THR A 168 2.16 -4.32 -4.80
C THR A 168 1.66 -3.88 -3.44
N ASP A 169 2.04 -4.62 -2.41
CA ASP A 169 1.71 -4.30 -1.02
C ASP A 169 2.79 -4.87 -0.11
N ILE A 170 3.04 -4.19 1.01
CA ILE A 170 3.96 -4.67 2.02
C ILE A 170 3.27 -4.52 3.37
N ASP A 171 3.12 -5.64 4.06
CA ASP A 171 2.56 -5.69 5.41
C ASP A 171 3.65 -6.09 6.40
N CYS A 172 3.77 -5.34 7.48
CA CYS A 172 4.79 -5.53 8.51
C CYS A 172 4.12 -5.71 9.86
N HIS A 173 4.62 -6.65 10.64
CA HIS A 173 4.18 -6.87 12.01
C HIS A 173 5.35 -7.17 12.93
N ASP A 174 5.15 -6.89 14.21
CA ASP A 174 6.11 -7.22 15.25
C ASP A 174 6.12 -8.72 15.50
N VAL A 175 7.32 -9.29 15.57
CA VAL A 175 7.59 -10.69 15.90
C VAL A 175 8.59 -10.76 17.05
N SER A 176 8.75 -11.94 17.64
CA SER A 176 9.75 -12.12 18.69
C SER A 176 11.17 -11.80 18.16
N GLY A 177 11.76 -10.73 18.71
CA GLY A 177 13.10 -10.27 18.37
C GLY A 177 13.21 -9.37 17.12
N GLY A 178 12.12 -8.77 16.64
CA GLY A 178 12.18 -7.73 15.62
C GLY A 178 10.88 -7.52 14.84
N ILE A 179 11.01 -6.92 13.66
CA ILE A 179 9.92 -6.68 12.72
C ILE A 179 10.09 -7.65 11.56
N GLN A 180 8.98 -8.23 11.10
CA GLN A 180 8.94 -9.04 9.90
C GLN A 180 7.89 -8.51 8.93
N CYS A 181 8.28 -8.42 7.66
CA CYS A 181 7.39 -7.95 6.60
C CYS A 181 7.17 -9.05 5.55
N ILE A 182 6.00 -9.01 4.94
CA ILE A 182 5.61 -9.78 3.77
C ILE A 182 5.38 -8.82 2.60
N ALA A 183 6.11 -9.03 1.51
CA ALA A 183 5.89 -8.33 0.26
C ALA A 183 4.96 -9.17 -0.62
N VAL A 184 3.95 -8.54 -1.22
CA VAL A 184 3.00 -9.17 -2.14
C VAL A 184 2.98 -8.36 -3.42
N GLY A 185 3.03 -9.02 -4.58
CA GLY A 185 2.98 -8.33 -5.86
C GLY A 185 2.79 -9.29 -7.03
N THR A 186 2.17 -8.80 -8.10
CA THR A 186 2.06 -9.51 -9.36
C THR A 186 3.24 -9.13 -10.25
N ALA A 187 4.04 -10.14 -10.63
CA ALA A 187 5.24 -9.91 -11.41
C ALA A 187 4.91 -9.49 -12.84
N CYS A 188 5.54 -8.43 -13.33
CA CYS A 188 5.33 -7.89 -14.66
C CYS A 188 6.65 -7.49 -15.33
N LEU A 189 6.67 -7.53 -16.66
CA LEU A 189 7.72 -6.90 -17.45
C LEU A 189 7.54 -5.36 -17.50
N PRO A 190 8.60 -4.60 -17.84
CA PRO A 190 8.56 -3.14 -17.98
C PRO A 190 7.44 -2.62 -18.89
#